data_AF-A0A382KKD0-F1
#
_entry.id   AF-A0A382KKD0-F1
#
_cell.length_a   1.000
_cell.length_b   1.000
_cell.length_c   1.000
_cell.angle_alpha   90.00
_cell.angle_beta   90.00
_cell.angle_gamma   90.00
#
_symmetry.space_group_name_H-M   'P 1'
#
loop_
_entity.id
_entity.type
_entity.pdbx_description
1 polymer ?
#
loop_
_entity_poly.entity_id
_entity_poly.type
_entity_poly.pdbx_seq_one_letter_code
_entity_poly.pdbx_strand_id
1 'polypeptide(L)'
;IEAGKITTQVKSEPSNRNEKKDDTPDPQPSKIGKRKLWAFRFIAIVILPLALFTILEVGLRLAEYGYPSGFFVPSTVDGREVLIENQKFGRRFFPAHLARTPRPMVLSPEKPAGSYRIFVFGESAAMGDPEPSFGLARLLEVLLEDQFPATDFEVINAAMTAINSHVVREIAHDCMDLDGDLWLVYMGNNEVIGPYGAGTIFGERVPPLGVIRASTVLGRTRIGQLFGSFKSTASAPKTWDGLEMFIEQQVHRDDPAMARVHSHFKSNLDAIIRMGRESGAKVLVSTVAVNLKDCAPFGSLHREGLLPEEKADWEQQWEEGVKAEHAGRFDEALGKYREAEKIDASYAELQYRLGRCLSALGKPDEARLAYELARDADVLHFRSDSGNEKIVRSLVEKHADPGVGLMDAVDRLNERSEDG
;
A
#
# COMPACT_ATOMS: atom_id res chain seq x y z
N ILE A 1 8.85 -60.30 -67.13
CA ILE A 1 9.62 -60.90 -68.24
C ILE A 1 11.05 -61.05 -67.75
N GLU A 2 11.55 -62.28 -67.89
CA GLU A 2 12.84 -62.80 -67.42
C GLU A 2 14.06 -62.06 -67.94
N ALA A 3 15.18 -62.20 -67.22
CA ALA A 3 16.39 -62.91 -67.66
C ALA A 3 17.39 -62.85 -66.49
N GLY A 4 17.78 -63.93 -65.81
CA GLY A 4 18.61 -65.06 -66.27
C GLY A 4 19.94 -64.98 -65.48
N LYS A 5 20.68 -66.02 -65.08
CA LYS A 5 20.66 -67.48 -65.29
C LYS A 5 21.73 -68.07 -64.32
N ILE A 6 21.50 -69.31 -63.84
CA ILE A 6 22.46 -70.43 -63.76
C ILE A 6 23.55 -70.48 -62.65
N THR A 7 23.33 -71.43 -61.70
CA THR A 7 24.15 -72.63 -61.34
C THR A 7 25.54 -72.39 -60.68
N THR A 8 25.96 -73.07 -59.60
CA THR A 8 26.35 -74.50 -59.53
C THR A 8 26.69 -74.90 -58.07
N GLN A 9 26.37 -76.13 -57.66
CA GLN A 9 26.81 -76.76 -56.40
C GLN A 9 28.27 -77.24 -56.47
N VAL A 10 29.05 -77.14 -55.37
CA VAL A 10 30.06 -78.16 -54.97
C VAL A 10 30.22 -78.16 -53.43
N LYS A 11 30.27 -79.38 -52.85
CA LYS A 11 30.60 -79.73 -51.46
C LYS A 11 32.08 -79.46 -51.12
N SER A 12 32.37 -79.05 -49.87
CA SER A 12 33.64 -79.39 -49.21
C SER A 12 33.45 -79.54 -47.70
N GLU A 13 33.96 -80.66 -47.17
CA GLU A 13 34.05 -81.07 -45.76
C GLU A 13 35.20 -80.33 -45.02
N PRO A 14 35.39 -80.52 -43.69
CA PRO A 14 35.49 -79.43 -42.73
C PRO A 14 36.92 -79.03 -42.34
N SER A 15 37.10 -77.78 -41.94
CA SER A 15 38.32 -77.27 -41.31
C SER A 15 37.97 -76.60 -39.98
N ASN A 16 38.31 -77.31 -38.91
CA ASN A 16 38.21 -76.89 -37.53
C ASN A 16 39.13 -75.67 -37.27
N ARG A 17 38.57 -74.48 -37.09
CA ARG A 17 39.27 -73.33 -36.51
C ARG A 17 38.41 -72.71 -35.41
N ASN A 18 38.84 -72.95 -34.17
CA ASN A 18 38.40 -72.25 -32.98
C ASN A 18 38.68 -70.75 -33.15
N GLU A 19 37.66 -69.96 -33.51
CA GLU A 19 37.67 -68.52 -33.30
C GLU A 19 36.96 -68.21 -31.98
N LYS A 20 37.74 -67.71 -31.02
CA LYS A 20 37.26 -67.14 -29.77
C LYS A 20 36.29 -66.00 -30.09
N LYS A 21 35.05 -66.10 -29.60
CA LYS A 21 34.16 -64.94 -29.45
C LYS A 21 34.82 -63.96 -28.46
N ASP A 22 35.27 -62.82 -28.97
CA ASP A 22 35.46 -61.62 -28.15
C ASP A 22 34.07 -61.08 -27.78
N ASP A 23 33.58 -61.47 -26.61
CA ASP A 23 32.48 -60.77 -25.94
C ASP A 23 33.01 -59.43 -25.42
N THR A 24 33.10 -58.42 -26.29
CA THR A 24 33.20 -57.04 -25.83
C THR A 24 31.82 -56.58 -25.36
N PRO A 25 31.59 -56.32 -24.06
CA PRO A 25 30.32 -55.80 -23.60
C PRO A 25 30.14 -54.37 -24.12
N ASP A 26 28.99 -54.13 -24.75
CA ASP A 26 28.50 -52.81 -25.15
C ASP A 26 28.62 -51.85 -23.95
N PRO A 27 29.25 -50.66 -24.07
CA PRO A 27 29.46 -49.77 -22.94
C PRO A 27 28.10 -49.31 -22.38
N GLN A 28 27.68 -49.95 -21.29
CA GLN A 28 26.51 -49.55 -20.51
C GLN A 28 26.65 -48.06 -20.15
N PRO A 29 25.68 -47.20 -20.51
CA PRO A 29 25.77 -45.78 -20.21
C PRO A 29 25.96 -45.62 -18.70
N SER A 30 27.06 -44.98 -18.31
CA SER A 30 27.43 -44.81 -16.91
C SER A 30 26.24 -44.20 -16.17
N LYS A 31 25.63 -44.96 -15.25
CA LYS A 31 24.51 -44.47 -14.46
C LYS A 31 25.01 -43.28 -13.64
N ILE A 32 24.60 -42.07 -14.02
CA ILE A 32 24.96 -40.84 -13.34
C ILE A 32 24.58 -41.02 -11.86
N GLY A 33 25.59 -40.99 -10.99
CA GLY A 33 25.37 -41.17 -9.56
C GLY A 33 24.36 -40.14 -9.04
N LYS A 34 23.46 -40.54 -8.14
CA LYS A 34 22.35 -39.68 -7.63
C LYS A 34 22.82 -38.29 -7.21
N ARG A 35 24.02 -38.17 -6.63
CA ARG A 35 24.64 -36.88 -6.27
C ARG A 35 24.97 -36.00 -7.48
N LYS A 36 25.54 -36.56 -8.54
CA LYS A 36 25.83 -35.84 -9.80
C LYS A 36 24.53 -35.42 -10.50
N LEU A 37 23.49 -36.25 -10.45
CA LEU A 37 22.17 -35.91 -10.98
C LEU A 37 21.51 -34.75 -10.20
N TRP A 38 21.54 -34.80 -8.87
CA TRP A 38 21.03 -33.72 -8.02
C TRP A 38 21.86 -32.44 -8.15
N ALA A 39 23.19 -32.54 -8.27
CA ALA A 39 24.05 -31.39 -8.56
C ALA A 39 23.72 -30.77 -9.93
N PHE A 40 23.55 -31.59 -10.97
CA PHE A 40 23.13 -31.12 -12.28
C PHE A 40 21.76 -30.44 -12.22
N ARG A 41 20.78 -31.03 -11.53
CA ARG A 41 19.45 -30.42 -11.34
C ARG A 41 19.55 -29.09 -10.60
N PHE A 42 20.36 -29.02 -9.55
CA PHE A 42 20.57 -27.78 -8.81
C PHE A 42 21.21 -26.70 -9.71
N ILE A 43 22.23 -27.07 -10.50
CA ILE A 43 22.84 -26.15 -11.46
C ILE A 43 21.82 -25.69 -12.50
N ALA A 44 21.06 -26.60 -13.11
CA ALA A 44 20.13 -26.30 -14.18
C ALA A 44 18.88 -25.52 -13.72
N ILE A 45 18.39 -25.76 -12.51
CA ILE A 45 17.16 -25.15 -11.98
C ILE A 45 17.43 -23.88 -11.18
N VAL A 46 18.60 -23.78 -10.53
CA VAL A 46 18.93 -22.65 -9.66
C VAL A 46 20.04 -21.78 -10.25
N ILE A 47 21.21 -22.36 -10.47
CA ILE A 47 22.40 -21.58 -10.85
C ILE A 47 22.27 -20.97 -12.24
N LEU A 48 21.84 -21.75 -13.23
CA LEU A 48 21.74 -21.29 -14.61
C LEU A 48 20.68 -20.18 -14.78
N PRO A 49 19.44 -20.30 -14.27
CA PRO A 49 18.48 -19.20 -14.31
C PRO A 49 18.97 -17.96 -13.55
N LEU A 50 19.56 -18.14 -12.36
CA LEU A 50 20.10 -17.02 -11.60
C LEU A 50 21.22 -16.30 -12.35
N ALA A 51 22.12 -17.04 -13.01
CA ALA A 51 23.17 -16.48 -13.85
C ALA A 51 22.58 -15.72 -15.06
N LEU A 52 21.58 -16.29 -15.75
CA LEU A 52 20.91 -15.64 -16.87
C LEU A 52 20.21 -14.33 -16.45
N PHE A 53 19.47 -14.35 -15.34
CA PHE A 53 18.84 -13.13 -14.80
C PHE A 53 19.87 -12.12 -14.32
N THR A 54 20.99 -12.56 -13.73
CA THR A 54 22.08 -11.65 -13.34
C THR A 54 22.70 -10.98 -14.56
N ILE A 55 23.01 -11.75 -15.60
CA ILE A 55 23.57 -11.22 -16.86
C ILE A 55 22.60 -10.23 -17.51
N LEU A 56 21.30 -10.57 -17.54
CA LEU A 56 20.28 -9.68 -18.10
C LEU A 56 20.15 -8.37 -17.29
N GLU A 57 20.12 -8.45 -15.96
CA GLU A 57 20.04 -7.28 -15.08
C GLU A 57 21.26 -6.37 -15.27
N VAL A 58 22.47 -6.94 -15.31
CA VAL A 58 23.71 -6.19 -15.56
C VAL A 58 23.68 -5.56 -16.95
N GLY A 59 23.27 -6.32 -17.99
CA GLY A 59 23.14 -5.81 -19.35
C GLY A 59 22.18 -4.62 -19.45
N LEU A 60 21.01 -4.71 -18.79
CA LEU A 60 20.05 -3.62 -18.74
C LEU A 60 20.59 -2.40 -17.98
N ARG A 61 21.35 -2.59 -16.90
CA ARG A 61 21.98 -1.48 -16.15
C ARG A 61 23.06 -0.78 -16.97
N LEU A 62 23.90 -1.52 -17.68
CA LEU A 62 24.92 -0.97 -18.58
C LEU A 62 24.31 -0.22 -19.76
N ALA A 63 23.12 -0.63 -20.21
CA ALA A 63 22.34 0.09 -21.22
C ALA A 63 21.52 1.27 -20.65
N GLU A 64 21.72 1.62 -19.37
CA GLU A 64 20.97 2.67 -18.65
C GLU A 64 19.44 2.51 -18.71
N TYR A 65 18.96 1.29 -18.91
CA TYR A 65 17.54 1.00 -18.98
C TYR A 65 16.88 1.19 -17.60
N GLY A 66 15.65 1.72 -17.59
CA GLY A 66 14.82 1.83 -16.40
C GLY A 66 15.01 3.14 -15.61
N TYR A 67 14.71 3.11 -14.31
CA TYR A 67 14.78 4.30 -13.44
C TYR A 67 15.12 3.94 -11.98
N PRO A 68 15.89 4.77 -11.25
CA PRO A 68 16.15 4.53 -9.82
C PRO A 68 14.84 4.29 -9.04
N SER A 69 14.84 3.34 -8.11
CA SER A 69 13.63 2.86 -7.45
C SER A 69 13.54 3.20 -5.95
N GLY A 70 14.65 3.63 -5.34
CA GLY A 70 14.67 4.10 -3.95
C GLY A 70 13.99 5.45 -3.77
N PHE A 71 13.51 5.76 -2.58
CA PHE A 71 12.89 7.05 -2.27
C PHE A 71 13.88 8.22 -2.37
N PHE A 72 15.11 8.01 -1.90
CA PHE A 72 16.23 8.93 -2.06
C PHE A 72 17.21 8.45 -3.12
N VAL A 73 17.83 9.39 -3.84
CA VAL A 73 18.89 9.13 -4.82
C VAL A 73 20.09 10.06 -4.60
N PRO A 74 21.33 9.59 -4.82
CA PRO A 74 22.51 10.43 -4.75
C PRO A 74 22.49 11.57 -5.77
N SER A 75 22.97 12.73 -5.37
CA SER A 75 23.13 13.93 -6.20
C SER A 75 24.29 14.79 -5.69
N THR A 76 24.53 15.91 -6.35
CA THR A 76 25.54 16.89 -5.95
C THR A 76 24.92 18.29 -5.98
N VAL A 77 25.01 19.02 -4.86
CA VAL A 77 24.58 20.42 -4.75
C VAL A 77 25.76 21.21 -4.23
N ASP A 78 26.15 22.27 -4.94
CA ASP A 78 27.31 23.13 -4.62
C ASP A 78 28.61 22.35 -4.32
N GLY A 79 28.84 21.26 -5.07
CA GLY A 79 30.02 20.41 -4.93
C GLY A 79 30.01 19.45 -3.72
N ARG A 80 28.91 19.38 -2.98
CA ARG A 80 28.72 18.44 -1.86
C ARG A 80 27.85 17.26 -2.29
N GLU A 81 28.23 16.07 -1.86
CA GLU A 81 27.40 14.87 -2.03
C GLU A 81 26.17 14.97 -1.14
N VAL A 82 25.00 14.80 -1.76
CA VAL A 82 23.70 14.89 -1.08
C VAL A 82 22.79 13.76 -1.56
N LEU A 83 21.74 13.49 -0.79
CA LEU A 83 20.58 12.75 -1.24
C LEU A 83 19.48 13.74 -1.62
N ILE A 84 18.81 13.48 -2.74
CA ILE A 84 17.58 14.18 -3.14
C ILE A 84 16.44 13.17 -3.26
N GLU A 85 15.22 13.65 -3.22
CA GLU A 85 14.05 12.82 -3.49
C GLU A 85 14.05 12.27 -4.92
N ASN A 86 13.50 11.08 -5.08
CA ASN A 86 13.34 10.47 -6.39
C ASN A 86 11.97 10.82 -7.00
N GLN A 87 11.98 11.77 -7.93
CA GLN A 87 10.80 12.16 -8.73
C GLN A 87 10.20 11.02 -9.59
N LYS A 88 10.86 9.85 -9.68
CA LYS A 88 10.34 8.66 -10.37
C LYS A 88 9.85 7.57 -9.41
N PHE A 89 9.94 7.77 -8.08
CA PHE A 89 9.59 6.77 -7.07
C PHE A 89 8.18 6.20 -7.24
N GLY A 90 7.19 7.08 -7.48
CA GLY A 90 5.78 6.69 -7.66
C GLY A 90 5.54 5.73 -8.83
N ARG A 91 6.40 5.71 -9.86
CA ARG A 91 6.20 4.84 -11.05
C ARG A 91 6.18 3.35 -10.75
N ARG A 92 6.62 2.94 -9.56
CA ARG A 92 6.55 1.54 -9.10
C ARG A 92 5.14 1.13 -8.63
N PHE A 93 4.32 2.10 -8.24
CA PHE A 93 3.04 1.87 -7.58
C PHE A 93 1.83 2.39 -8.36
N PHE A 94 2.09 3.31 -9.28
CA PHE A 94 1.07 3.98 -10.08
C PHE A 94 1.30 3.72 -11.58
N PRO A 95 0.23 3.74 -12.39
CA PRO A 95 0.36 3.98 -13.83
C PRO A 95 1.18 5.26 -14.07
N ALA A 96 2.06 5.26 -15.08
CA ALA A 96 3.07 6.30 -15.26
C ALA A 96 2.50 7.74 -15.35
N HIS A 97 1.29 7.90 -15.87
CA HIS A 97 0.60 9.19 -16.03
C HIS A 97 -0.18 9.64 -14.77
N LEU A 98 -0.41 8.74 -13.80
CA LEU A 98 -1.03 9.06 -12.51
C LEU A 98 -0.02 9.12 -11.36
N ALA A 99 1.24 8.76 -11.64
CA ALA A 99 2.29 8.68 -10.64
C ALA A 99 2.48 10.02 -9.92
N ARG A 100 2.35 9.98 -8.60
CA ARG A 100 2.69 11.09 -7.71
C ARG A 100 4.19 11.12 -7.46
N THR A 101 4.67 12.27 -7.05
CA THR A 101 6.07 12.48 -6.74
C THR A 101 6.23 13.08 -5.34
N PRO A 102 7.34 12.77 -4.66
CA PRO A 102 7.68 13.44 -3.41
C PRO A 102 7.99 14.92 -3.63
N ARG A 103 7.88 15.70 -2.56
CA ARG A 103 8.29 17.10 -2.54
C ARG A 103 9.81 17.23 -2.74
N PRO A 104 10.29 18.24 -3.48
CA PRO A 104 11.70 18.56 -3.55
C PRO A 104 12.32 18.74 -2.17
N MET A 105 13.37 17.99 -1.88
CA MET A 105 14.14 18.06 -0.63
C MET A 105 15.59 17.68 -0.86
N VAL A 106 16.47 18.22 -0.02
CA VAL A 106 17.90 17.88 -0.01
C VAL A 106 18.24 17.38 1.38
N LEU A 107 18.94 16.24 1.44
CA LEU A 107 19.32 15.59 2.67
C LEU A 107 20.82 15.27 2.66
N SER A 108 21.50 15.56 3.76
CA SER A 108 22.88 15.12 3.97
C SER A 108 22.90 13.60 4.23
N PRO A 109 23.70 12.80 3.49
CA PRO A 109 23.76 11.36 3.68
C PRO A 109 24.18 11.00 5.11
N GLU A 110 25.20 11.70 5.62
CA GLU A 110 25.62 11.63 7.02
C GLU A 110 24.87 12.68 7.84
N LYS A 111 24.40 12.27 9.03
CA LYS A 111 23.76 13.21 9.96
C LYS A 111 24.78 14.21 10.53
N PRO A 112 24.52 15.53 10.44
CA PRO A 112 25.37 16.54 11.07
C PRO A 112 25.56 16.29 12.57
N ALA A 113 26.76 16.55 13.08
CA ALA A 113 27.05 16.37 14.50
C ALA A 113 26.24 17.36 15.35
N GLY A 114 25.51 16.85 16.34
CA GLY A 114 24.68 17.67 17.23
C GLY A 114 23.30 18.02 16.68
N SER A 115 22.93 17.53 15.49
CA SER A 115 21.55 17.65 14.98
C SER A 115 20.64 16.55 15.51
N TYR A 116 19.33 16.82 15.47
CA TYR A 116 18.26 15.88 15.77
C TYR A 116 17.40 15.67 14.52
N ARG A 117 17.49 14.47 13.94
CA ARG A 117 16.90 14.14 12.64
C ARG A 117 15.54 13.45 12.81
N ILE A 118 14.50 14.06 12.25
CA ILE A 118 13.12 13.60 12.34
C ILE A 118 12.62 13.23 10.95
N PHE A 119 12.15 12.00 10.77
CA PHE A 119 11.45 11.59 9.55
C PHE A 119 9.94 11.60 9.79
N VAL A 120 9.21 12.31 8.94
CA VAL A 120 7.75 12.32 8.92
C VAL A 120 7.27 11.42 7.78
N PHE A 121 6.62 10.31 8.13
CA PHE A 121 6.03 9.37 7.19
C PHE A 121 4.53 9.53 7.14
N GLY A 122 3.98 9.49 5.93
CA GLY A 122 2.54 9.54 5.75
C GLY A 122 2.11 9.80 4.32
N GLU A 123 0.90 10.32 4.21
CA GLU A 123 0.20 10.51 2.95
C GLU A 123 0.06 12.01 2.63
N SER A 124 -0.94 12.42 1.84
CA SER A 124 -1.19 13.83 1.51
C SER A 124 -1.29 14.74 2.74
N ALA A 125 -1.97 14.30 3.79
CA ALA A 125 -2.15 15.07 5.02
C ALA A 125 -0.82 15.31 5.77
N ALA A 126 0.06 14.30 5.83
CA ALA A 126 1.40 14.46 6.42
C ALA A 126 2.33 15.28 5.53
N MET A 127 2.19 15.15 4.21
CA MET A 127 2.92 15.96 3.22
C MET A 127 2.54 17.45 3.34
N GLY A 128 1.32 17.74 3.78
CA GLY A 128 0.75 19.08 3.86
C GLY A 128 0.08 19.52 2.56
N ASP A 129 -0.40 18.59 1.72
CA ASP A 129 -1.13 18.91 0.49
C ASP A 129 -2.44 19.67 0.82
N PRO A 130 -2.79 20.76 0.10
CA PRO A 130 -2.12 21.33 -1.07
C PRO A 130 -1.03 22.36 -0.78
N GLU A 131 -0.84 22.78 0.48
CA GLU A 131 0.13 23.82 0.86
C GLU A 131 1.15 23.33 1.92
N PRO A 132 2.20 22.59 1.50
CA PRO A 132 3.19 22.01 2.40
C PRO A 132 3.94 23.02 3.26
N SER A 133 3.95 24.30 2.86
CA SER A 133 4.56 25.39 3.65
C SER A 133 3.85 25.60 4.99
N PHE A 134 2.59 25.18 5.11
CA PHE A 134 1.82 25.13 6.37
C PHE A 134 1.54 23.69 6.82
N GLY A 135 2.25 22.70 6.26
CA GLY A 135 2.09 21.30 6.58
C GLY A 135 2.70 20.91 7.93
N LEU A 136 2.33 19.71 8.40
CA LEU A 136 2.76 19.16 9.70
C LEU A 136 4.28 19.27 9.91
N ALA A 137 5.08 18.81 8.94
CA ALA A 137 6.53 18.79 9.06
C ALA A 137 7.12 20.21 9.24
N ARG A 138 6.64 21.18 8.46
CA ARG A 138 7.15 22.56 8.53
C ARG A 138 6.72 23.26 9.83
N LEU A 139 5.47 23.07 10.25
CA LEU A 139 4.99 23.62 11.52
C LEU A 139 5.75 23.01 12.71
N LEU A 140 5.98 21.69 12.67
CA LEU A 140 6.74 21.00 13.71
C LEU A 140 8.18 21.55 13.80
N GLU A 141 8.87 21.70 12.67
CA GLU A 141 10.22 22.26 12.62
C GLU A 141 10.29 23.63 13.30
N VAL A 142 9.41 24.57 12.90
CA VAL A 142 9.37 25.92 13.48
C VAL A 142 9.10 25.89 14.98
N LEU A 143 8.17 25.05 15.44
CA LEU A 143 7.85 24.92 16.86
C LEU A 143 9.00 24.32 17.67
N LEU A 144 9.74 23.36 17.11
CA LEU A 144 10.89 22.76 17.77
C LEU A 144 12.08 23.72 17.85
N GLU A 145 12.37 24.45 16.78
CA GLU A 145 13.43 25.47 16.74
C GLU A 145 13.17 26.58 17.76
N ASP A 146 11.92 27.03 17.90
CA ASP A 146 11.53 28.04 18.90
C ASP A 146 11.69 27.53 20.34
N GLN A 147 11.25 26.30 20.61
CA GLN A 147 11.29 25.72 21.96
C GLN A 147 12.68 25.24 22.38
N PHE A 148 13.52 24.81 21.42
CA PHE A 148 14.85 24.25 21.69
C PHE A 148 15.92 24.88 20.78
N PRO A 149 16.24 26.18 20.96
CA PRO A 149 17.11 26.94 20.04
C PRO A 149 18.58 26.49 20.00
N ALA A 150 18.99 25.61 20.93
CA ALA A 150 20.34 25.04 20.96
C ALA A 150 20.47 23.73 20.16
N THR A 151 19.35 23.18 19.68
CA THR A 151 19.31 21.94 18.90
C THR A 151 19.06 22.28 17.45
N ASP A 152 19.89 21.74 16.56
CA ASP A 152 19.67 21.82 15.11
C ASP A 152 18.71 20.69 14.70
N PHE A 153 17.50 21.01 14.24
CA PHE A 153 16.53 19.99 13.83
C PHE A 153 16.55 19.81 12.31
N GLU A 154 16.71 18.56 11.87
CA GLU A 154 16.47 18.20 10.47
C GLU A 154 15.10 17.51 10.37
N VAL A 155 14.05 18.22 9.95
CA VAL A 155 12.72 17.63 9.79
C VAL A 155 12.48 17.23 8.33
N ILE A 156 12.67 15.95 8.03
CA ILE A 156 12.49 15.38 6.69
C ILE A 156 11.05 14.93 6.49
N ASN A 157 10.35 15.59 5.57
CA ASN A 157 9.01 15.17 5.16
C ASN A 157 9.07 14.06 4.10
N ALA A 158 9.13 12.80 4.55
CA ALA A 158 9.10 11.61 3.72
C ALA A 158 7.67 11.11 3.38
N ALA A 159 6.68 12.02 3.36
CA ALA A 159 5.32 11.73 2.94
C ALA A 159 5.11 11.96 1.43
N MET A 160 4.06 11.36 0.87
CA MET A 160 3.69 11.55 -0.54
C MET A 160 2.17 11.56 -0.73
N THR A 161 1.65 12.35 -1.67
CA THR A 161 0.22 12.37 -1.98
C THR A 161 -0.25 11.04 -2.60
N ALA A 162 -1.51 10.67 -2.32
CA ALA A 162 -2.25 9.52 -2.86
C ALA A 162 -1.64 8.12 -2.61
N ILE A 163 -0.62 8.02 -1.74
CA ILE A 163 -0.08 6.73 -1.31
C ILE A 163 -0.80 6.22 -0.07
N ASN A 164 -0.55 4.97 0.30
CA ASN A 164 -1.00 4.31 1.52
C ASN A 164 0.14 3.52 2.17
N SER A 165 -0.16 2.73 3.20
CA SER A 165 0.81 1.97 3.98
C SER A 165 1.68 0.98 3.19
N HIS A 166 1.22 0.50 2.04
CA HIS A 166 2.03 -0.36 1.18
C HIS A 166 3.26 0.38 0.65
N VAL A 167 3.08 1.65 0.27
CA VAL A 167 4.13 2.49 -0.29
C VAL A 167 4.97 3.11 0.81
N VAL A 168 4.34 3.62 1.88
CA VAL A 168 5.06 4.23 3.01
C VAL A 168 6.00 3.23 3.67
N ARG A 169 5.65 1.94 3.74
CA ARG A 169 6.59 0.91 4.21
C ARG A 169 7.88 0.87 3.38
N GLU A 170 7.77 1.03 2.07
CA GLU A 170 8.96 1.04 1.21
C GLU A 170 9.79 2.33 1.39
N ILE A 171 9.13 3.45 1.64
CA ILE A 171 9.80 4.72 1.99
C ILE A 171 10.54 4.56 3.32
N ALA A 172 9.88 4.04 4.35
CA ALA A 172 10.46 3.79 5.67
C ALA A 172 11.66 2.84 5.58
N HIS A 173 11.58 1.78 4.77
CA HIS A 173 12.70 0.89 4.50
C HIS A 173 13.90 1.65 3.91
N ASP A 174 13.68 2.51 2.92
CA ASP A 174 14.75 3.29 2.30
C ASP A 174 15.33 4.39 3.24
N CYS A 175 14.69 4.65 4.38
CA CYS A 175 15.15 5.61 5.41
C CYS A 175 15.87 4.95 6.60
N MET A 176 15.96 3.61 6.66
CA MET A 176 16.53 2.91 7.82
C MET A 176 17.99 3.29 8.09
N ASP A 177 18.78 3.49 7.04
CA ASP A 177 20.22 3.74 7.14
C ASP A 177 20.56 5.24 7.10
N LEU A 178 19.61 6.13 7.40
CA LEU A 178 19.76 7.59 7.31
C LEU A 178 19.81 8.29 8.68
N ASP A 179 20.17 7.55 9.74
CA ASP A 179 20.44 8.07 11.09
C ASP A 179 19.32 8.88 11.75
N GLY A 180 18.05 8.52 11.50
CA GLY A 180 16.91 9.19 12.14
C GLY A 180 16.86 9.00 13.65
N ASP A 181 16.68 10.07 14.41
CA ASP A 181 16.48 10.02 15.87
C ASP A 181 15.02 9.78 16.24
N LEU A 182 14.09 10.26 15.40
CA LEU A 182 12.65 10.14 15.59
C LEU A 182 11.94 9.87 14.27
N TRP A 183 11.06 8.88 14.25
CA TRP A 183 10.13 8.59 13.18
C TRP A 183 8.73 8.95 13.62
N LEU A 184 8.09 9.87 12.90
CA LEU A 184 6.70 10.28 13.09
C LEU A 184 5.85 9.63 12.00
N VAL A 185 4.86 8.83 12.38
CA VAL A 185 4.00 8.11 11.44
C VAL A 185 2.56 8.65 11.53
N TYR A 186 2.11 9.31 10.46
CA TYR A 186 0.76 9.89 10.34
C TYR A 186 0.10 9.42 9.02
N MET A 187 -0.69 8.35 9.09
CA MET A 187 -1.18 7.63 7.90
C MET A 187 -2.48 6.85 8.17
N GLY A 188 -3.24 6.54 7.11
CA GLY A 188 -4.46 5.74 7.22
C GLY A 188 -5.63 6.24 6.38
N ASN A 189 -5.55 7.44 5.78
CA ASN A 189 -6.65 8.01 4.99
C ASN A 189 -6.86 7.28 3.66
N ASN A 190 -5.78 6.75 3.07
CA ASN A 190 -5.80 6.19 1.73
C ASN A 190 -5.73 4.66 1.70
N GLU A 191 -5.94 3.95 2.81
CA GLU A 191 -5.80 2.48 2.82
C GLU A 191 -6.74 1.78 1.83
N VAL A 192 -7.94 2.34 1.63
CA VAL A 192 -8.94 1.78 0.71
C VAL A 192 -8.74 2.28 -0.73
N ILE A 193 -8.43 3.56 -0.93
CA ILE A 193 -8.37 4.17 -2.28
C ILE A 193 -6.96 4.19 -2.90
N GLY A 194 -5.91 4.10 -2.08
CA GLY A 194 -4.51 4.09 -2.51
C GLY A 194 -4.12 2.82 -3.27
N PRO A 195 -2.85 2.69 -3.70
CA PRO A 195 -2.38 1.51 -4.42
C PRO A 195 -2.71 0.20 -3.69
N TYR A 196 -3.25 -0.78 -4.42
CA TYR A 196 -3.65 -2.10 -3.90
C TYR A 196 -4.85 -2.09 -2.93
N GLY A 197 -5.50 -0.95 -2.69
CA GLY A 197 -6.71 -0.85 -1.87
C GLY A 197 -7.95 -1.42 -2.57
N ALA A 198 -9.06 -1.53 -1.84
CA ALA A 198 -10.31 -2.08 -2.37
C ALA A 198 -11.01 -1.12 -3.36
N GLY A 199 -10.92 0.19 -3.12
CA GLY A 199 -11.44 1.25 -3.98
C GLY A 199 -10.39 1.85 -4.90
N THR A 200 -9.32 1.10 -5.21
CA THR A 200 -8.19 1.65 -5.99
C THR A 200 -8.50 1.78 -7.48
N ILE A 201 -8.07 2.90 -8.08
CA ILE A 201 -8.00 3.09 -9.53
C ILE A 201 -6.60 2.79 -10.11
N PHE A 202 -5.63 2.47 -9.24
CA PHE A 202 -4.22 2.39 -9.61
C PHE A 202 -3.76 1.00 -10.06
N GLY A 203 -4.62 -0.01 -10.01
CA GLY A 203 -4.29 -1.37 -10.43
C GLY A 203 -5.21 -2.43 -9.85
N GLU A 204 -4.65 -3.61 -9.54
CA GLU A 204 -5.40 -4.73 -8.96
C GLU A 204 -5.90 -4.39 -7.54
N ARG A 205 -7.16 -4.75 -7.26
CA ARG A 205 -7.82 -4.53 -5.97
C ARG A 205 -7.46 -5.63 -4.97
N VAL A 206 -6.90 -5.24 -3.83
CA VAL A 206 -6.54 -6.07 -2.68
C VAL A 206 -5.89 -7.45 -2.99
N PRO A 207 -4.81 -7.51 -3.80
CA PRO A 207 -4.08 -8.77 -4.04
C PRO A 207 -3.53 -9.35 -2.72
N PRO A 208 -3.27 -10.65 -2.61
CA PRO A 208 -2.63 -11.22 -1.43
C PRO A 208 -1.32 -10.50 -1.09
N LEU A 209 -1.07 -10.19 0.19
CA LEU A 209 0.09 -9.39 0.61
C LEU A 209 1.43 -9.87 0.04
N GLY A 210 1.65 -11.20 -0.03
CA GLY A 210 2.86 -11.78 -0.60
C GLY A 210 3.06 -11.45 -2.09
N VAL A 211 1.97 -11.36 -2.86
CA VAL A 211 2.00 -10.94 -4.27
C VAL A 211 2.39 -9.47 -4.37
N ILE A 212 1.80 -8.61 -3.52
CA ILE A 212 2.16 -7.19 -3.45
C ILE A 212 3.66 -7.05 -3.18
N ARG A 213 4.18 -7.70 -2.12
CA ARG A 213 5.61 -7.67 -1.76
C ARG A 213 6.52 -8.18 -2.88
N ALA A 214 6.17 -9.30 -3.49
CA ALA A 214 6.96 -9.85 -4.60
C ALA A 214 6.99 -8.86 -5.77
N SER A 215 5.85 -8.24 -6.11
CA SER A 215 5.76 -7.27 -7.19
C SER A 215 6.55 -5.98 -6.90
N THR A 216 6.53 -5.48 -5.66
CA THR A 216 7.28 -4.26 -5.28
C THR A 216 8.79 -4.52 -5.26
N VAL A 217 9.24 -5.71 -4.83
CA VAL A 217 10.65 -6.12 -4.89
C VAL A 217 11.11 -6.28 -6.34
N LEU A 218 10.33 -6.98 -7.18
CA LEU A 218 10.65 -7.12 -8.60
C LEU A 218 10.74 -5.75 -9.29
N GLY A 219 9.86 -4.82 -8.95
CA GLY A 219 9.88 -3.44 -9.47
C GLY A 219 11.16 -2.65 -9.14
N ARG A 220 11.99 -3.10 -8.19
CA ARG A 220 13.31 -2.48 -7.91
C ARG A 220 14.38 -2.89 -8.92
N THR A 221 14.19 -3.99 -9.66
CA THR A 221 15.13 -4.52 -10.66
C THR A 221 14.85 -3.95 -12.05
N ARG A 222 15.86 -3.88 -12.92
CA ARG A 222 15.67 -3.49 -14.33
C ARG A 222 14.84 -4.52 -15.08
N ILE A 223 15.01 -5.79 -14.77
CA ILE A 223 14.21 -6.87 -15.33
C ILE A 223 12.73 -6.70 -15.00
N GLY A 224 12.40 -6.43 -13.74
CA GLY A 224 11.01 -6.19 -13.33
C GLY A 224 10.42 -4.95 -13.98
N GLN A 225 11.21 -3.89 -14.14
CA GLN A 225 10.80 -2.69 -14.89
C GLN A 225 10.54 -2.99 -16.37
N LEU A 226 11.38 -3.85 -16.98
CA LEU A 226 11.19 -4.33 -18.35
C LEU A 226 9.88 -5.11 -18.49
N PHE A 227 9.64 -6.09 -17.63
CA PHE A 227 8.38 -6.83 -17.63
C PHE A 227 7.16 -5.94 -17.33
N GLY A 228 7.32 -4.96 -16.44
CA GLY A 228 6.29 -3.97 -16.14
C GLY A 228 5.92 -3.10 -17.34
N SER A 229 6.87 -2.79 -18.22
CA SER A 229 6.62 -2.00 -19.43
C SER A 229 5.67 -2.67 -20.44
N PHE A 230 5.53 -4.00 -20.37
CA PHE A 230 4.59 -4.76 -21.19
C PHE A 230 3.19 -4.89 -20.57
N LYS A 231 2.98 -4.47 -19.31
CA LYS A 231 1.66 -4.50 -18.70
C LYS A 231 0.77 -3.44 -19.34
N SER A 232 -0.38 -3.86 -19.85
CA SER A 232 -1.39 -2.94 -20.39
C SER A 232 -1.89 -1.99 -19.30
N THR A 233 -1.85 -0.69 -19.59
CA THR A 233 -2.44 0.38 -18.75
C THR A 233 -3.79 0.84 -19.30
N ALA A 234 -4.41 0.08 -20.20
CA ALA A 234 -5.60 0.50 -20.94
C ALA A 234 -6.82 0.82 -20.05
N SER A 235 -6.88 0.29 -18.83
CA SER A 235 -7.95 0.56 -17.86
C SER A 235 -7.66 1.73 -16.91
N ALA A 236 -6.45 2.30 -16.92
CA ALA A 236 -6.10 3.43 -16.05
C ALA A 236 -6.56 4.76 -16.68
N PRO A 237 -7.15 5.68 -15.92
CA PRO A 237 -7.52 7.01 -16.40
C PRO A 237 -6.32 7.80 -16.90
N LYS A 238 -6.44 8.48 -18.05
CA LYS A 238 -5.29 9.12 -18.74
C LYS A 238 -4.73 10.35 -18.01
N THR A 239 -5.54 11.04 -17.23
CA THR A 239 -5.20 12.25 -16.47
C THR A 239 -5.68 12.15 -15.04
N TRP A 240 -5.14 12.98 -14.17
CA TRP A 240 -5.64 13.12 -12.81
C TRP A 240 -6.69 14.22 -12.74
N ASP A 241 -7.92 13.81 -12.45
CA ASP A 241 -9.08 14.68 -12.32
C ASP A 241 -9.56 14.77 -10.85
N GLY A 242 -8.66 14.50 -9.89
CA GLY A 242 -8.96 14.60 -8.46
C GLY A 242 -9.83 13.46 -7.94
N LEU A 243 -10.62 13.75 -6.90
CA LEU A 243 -11.44 12.75 -6.20
C LEU A 243 -12.58 12.20 -7.07
N GLU A 244 -13.01 12.92 -8.11
CA GLU A 244 -14.08 12.51 -9.03
C GLU A 244 -13.77 11.16 -9.71
N MET A 245 -12.49 10.85 -9.90
CA MET A 245 -12.04 9.60 -10.51
C MET A 245 -12.44 8.34 -9.72
N PHE A 246 -12.79 8.50 -8.44
CA PHE A 246 -13.11 7.41 -7.53
C PHE A 246 -14.61 7.20 -7.35
N ILE A 247 -15.48 8.04 -7.93
CA ILE A 247 -16.95 7.98 -7.74
C ILE A 247 -17.53 6.58 -8.03
N GLU A 248 -16.95 5.87 -9.01
CA GLU A 248 -17.37 4.51 -9.40
C GLU A 248 -16.66 3.40 -8.60
N GLN A 249 -15.80 3.75 -7.64
CA GLN A 249 -15.00 2.81 -6.83
C GLN A 249 -15.57 2.65 -5.41
N GLN A 250 -16.89 2.62 -5.31
CA GLN A 250 -17.59 2.51 -4.04
C GLN A 250 -17.36 1.13 -3.41
N VAL A 251 -17.03 1.10 -2.13
CA VAL A 251 -16.80 -0.13 -1.35
C VAL A 251 -17.64 -0.08 -0.10
N HIS A 252 -18.52 -1.06 0.08
CA HIS A 252 -19.34 -1.15 1.29
C HIS A 252 -18.44 -1.46 2.51
N ARG A 253 -18.75 -0.90 3.67
CA ARG A 253 -17.97 -1.15 4.90
C ARG A 253 -17.87 -2.63 5.28
N ASP A 254 -18.93 -3.38 4.95
CA ASP A 254 -19.07 -4.81 5.25
C ASP A 254 -18.53 -5.70 4.11
N ASP A 255 -17.95 -5.12 3.05
CA ASP A 255 -17.33 -5.88 1.97
C ASP A 255 -16.18 -6.74 2.51
N PRO A 256 -16.10 -8.05 2.18
CA PRO A 256 -15.00 -8.92 2.60
C PRO A 256 -13.59 -8.40 2.27
N ALA A 257 -13.46 -7.54 1.26
CA ALA A 257 -12.22 -6.87 0.91
C ALA A 257 -11.70 -5.94 2.02
N MET A 258 -12.58 -5.32 2.80
CA MET A 258 -12.22 -4.40 3.90
C MET A 258 -11.40 -5.11 4.98
N ALA A 259 -11.78 -6.34 5.35
CA ALA A 259 -11.01 -7.15 6.30
C ALA A 259 -9.56 -7.39 5.82
N ARG A 260 -9.36 -7.52 4.51
CA ARG A 260 -8.03 -7.68 3.93
C ARG A 260 -7.26 -6.36 3.88
N VAL A 261 -7.93 -5.24 3.57
CA VAL A 261 -7.34 -3.89 3.67
C VAL A 261 -6.81 -3.63 5.08
N HIS A 262 -7.63 -3.83 6.11
CA HIS A 262 -7.23 -3.69 7.51
C HIS A 262 -6.08 -4.63 7.90
N SER A 263 -6.10 -5.87 7.42
CA SER A 263 -5.00 -6.83 7.64
C SER A 263 -3.69 -6.37 7.00
N HIS A 264 -3.74 -5.83 5.77
CA HIS A 264 -2.58 -5.24 5.11
C HIS A 264 -2.05 -4.03 5.87
N PHE A 265 -2.93 -3.08 6.23
CA PHE A 265 -2.58 -1.90 7.01
C PHE A 265 -1.86 -2.28 8.31
N LYS A 266 -2.44 -3.21 9.08
CA LYS A 266 -1.85 -3.74 10.30
C LYS A 266 -0.46 -4.33 10.05
N SER A 267 -0.28 -5.15 9.01
CA SER A 267 1.01 -5.74 8.69
C SER A 267 2.05 -4.71 8.21
N ASN A 268 1.63 -3.71 7.44
CA ASN A 268 2.50 -2.64 6.96
C ASN A 268 2.96 -1.76 8.13
N LEU A 269 2.03 -1.33 8.99
CA LEU A 269 2.33 -0.48 10.14
C LEU A 269 3.22 -1.19 11.18
N ASP A 270 2.95 -2.47 11.48
CA ASP A 270 3.83 -3.29 12.34
C ASP A 270 5.26 -3.34 11.78
N ALA A 271 5.41 -3.48 10.46
CA ALA A 271 6.72 -3.47 9.82
C ALA A 271 7.39 -2.08 9.88
N ILE A 272 6.66 -0.99 9.69
CA ILE A 272 7.20 0.38 9.80
C ILE A 272 7.71 0.65 11.22
N ILE A 273 6.93 0.28 12.24
CA ILE A 273 7.34 0.43 13.65
C ILE A 273 8.62 -0.37 13.93
N ARG A 274 8.70 -1.62 13.46
CA ARG A 274 9.91 -2.44 13.62
C ARG A 274 11.12 -1.83 12.92
N MET A 275 10.98 -1.40 11.67
CA MET A 275 12.08 -0.79 10.91
C MET A 275 12.61 0.47 11.61
N GLY A 276 11.72 1.30 12.19
CA GLY A 276 12.13 2.49 12.94
C GLY A 276 12.87 2.15 14.23
N ARG A 277 12.48 1.07 14.91
CA ARG A 277 13.25 0.58 16.07
C ARG A 277 14.60 -0.02 15.68
N GLU A 278 14.61 -0.79 14.60
CA GLU A 278 15.81 -1.45 14.09
C GLU A 278 16.85 -0.44 13.57
N SER A 279 16.42 0.72 13.06
CA SER A 279 17.30 1.84 12.72
C SER A 279 17.83 2.61 13.94
N GLY A 280 17.31 2.32 15.14
CA GLY A 280 17.67 3.03 16.38
C GLY A 280 16.85 4.28 16.67
N ALA A 281 15.88 4.63 15.81
CA ALA A 281 14.98 5.76 16.04
C ALA A 281 13.95 5.47 17.14
N LYS A 282 13.51 6.52 17.82
CA LYS A 282 12.22 6.49 18.50
C LYS A 282 11.11 6.54 17.46
N VAL A 283 9.98 5.90 17.72
CA VAL A 283 8.83 5.88 16.82
C VAL A 283 7.61 6.43 17.53
N LEU A 284 7.04 7.52 17.00
CA LEU A 284 5.73 8.00 17.41
C LEU A 284 4.74 7.71 16.30
N VAL A 285 3.69 6.99 16.64
CA VAL A 285 2.61 6.67 15.71
C VAL A 285 1.38 7.45 16.13
N SER A 286 0.75 8.12 15.18
CA SER A 286 -0.43 8.93 15.43
C SER A 286 -1.70 8.27 14.92
N THR A 287 -2.80 8.39 15.68
CA THR A 287 -4.14 8.27 15.09
C THR A 287 -4.36 9.41 14.10
N VAL A 288 -5.24 9.21 13.11
CA VAL A 288 -5.52 10.23 12.09
C VAL A 288 -6.88 10.86 12.39
N ALA A 289 -6.86 12.12 12.79
CA ALA A 289 -8.09 12.86 13.01
C ALA A 289 -8.70 13.28 11.67
N VAL A 290 -10.03 13.17 11.59
CA VAL A 290 -10.82 13.55 10.43
C VAL A 290 -12.00 14.38 10.90
N ASN A 291 -12.44 15.32 10.07
CA ASN A 291 -13.63 16.09 10.39
C ASN A 291 -14.86 15.15 10.31
N LEU A 292 -15.62 15.08 11.39
CA LEU A 292 -16.83 14.27 11.52
C LEU A 292 -18.08 15.11 11.24
N LYS A 293 -18.21 16.24 11.95
CA LYS A 293 -19.40 17.10 11.94
C LYS A 293 -19.59 17.88 10.64
N ASP A 294 -18.51 18.43 10.08
CA ASP A 294 -18.56 19.30 8.88
C ASP A 294 -18.05 18.60 7.61
N CYS A 295 -17.97 17.27 7.62
CA CYS A 295 -17.60 16.48 6.45
C CYS A 295 -18.62 15.35 6.25
N ALA A 296 -19.65 15.65 5.45
CA ALA A 296 -20.63 14.68 5.02
C ALA A 296 -19.96 13.51 4.27
N PRO A 297 -20.57 12.31 4.30
CA PRO A 297 -20.11 11.18 3.49
C PRO A 297 -20.04 11.53 2.01
N PHE A 298 -19.02 11.00 1.32
CA PHE A 298 -18.80 11.23 -0.11
C PHE A 298 -19.68 10.33 -0.99
N GLY A 299 -20.10 9.18 -0.47
CA GLY A 299 -21.08 8.32 -1.13
C GLY A 299 -21.94 7.56 -0.13
N SER A 300 -23.04 6.98 -0.61
CA SER A 300 -23.89 6.10 0.19
C SER A 300 -24.47 4.99 -0.67
N LEU A 301 -24.46 3.77 -0.14
CA LEU A 301 -25.14 2.62 -0.73
C LEU A 301 -26.04 1.97 0.31
N HIS A 302 -27.17 1.47 -0.15
CA HIS A 302 -28.01 0.60 0.65
C HIS A 302 -27.36 -0.77 0.85
N ARG A 303 -27.79 -1.46 1.90
CA ARG A 303 -27.34 -2.84 2.18
C ARG A 303 -27.67 -3.75 1.00
N GLU A 304 -26.80 -4.72 0.74
CA GLU A 304 -27.08 -5.75 -0.26
C GLU A 304 -28.37 -6.51 0.08
N GLY A 305 -29.19 -6.77 -0.94
CA GLY A 305 -30.43 -7.52 -0.78
C GLY A 305 -31.60 -6.75 -0.15
N LEU A 306 -31.52 -5.42 -0.05
CA LEU A 306 -32.68 -4.59 0.32
C LEU A 306 -33.79 -4.76 -0.73
N LEU A 307 -34.97 -5.19 -0.30
CA LEU A 307 -36.10 -5.45 -1.20
C LEU A 307 -36.69 -4.13 -1.73
N PRO A 308 -37.28 -4.09 -2.93
CA PRO A 308 -37.87 -2.87 -3.47
C PRO A 308 -38.94 -2.24 -2.56
N GLU A 309 -39.77 -3.05 -1.90
CA GLU A 309 -40.75 -2.56 -0.93
C GLU A 309 -40.09 -1.96 0.32
N GLU A 310 -39.06 -2.59 0.86
CA GLU A 310 -38.30 -2.06 1.99
C GLU A 310 -37.62 -0.75 1.61
N LYS A 311 -37.07 -0.68 0.39
CA LYS A 311 -36.44 0.53 -0.14
C LYS A 311 -37.46 1.67 -0.29
N ALA A 312 -38.66 1.39 -0.78
CA ALA A 312 -39.71 2.39 -0.88
C ALA A 312 -40.17 2.91 0.50
N ASP A 313 -40.33 2.00 1.48
CA ASP A 313 -40.67 2.38 2.86
C ASP A 313 -39.54 3.21 3.50
N TRP A 314 -38.28 2.84 3.25
CA TRP A 314 -37.10 3.59 3.69
C TRP A 314 -37.08 4.98 3.06
N GLU A 315 -37.28 5.08 1.74
CA GLU A 315 -37.29 6.35 0.98
C GLU A 315 -38.40 7.28 1.50
N GLN A 316 -39.56 6.74 1.85
CA GLN A 316 -40.62 7.51 2.48
C GLN A 316 -40.18 8.11 3.83
N GLN A 317 -39.63 7.30 4.74
CA GLN A 317 -39.17 7.81 6.04
C GLN A 317 -38.02 8.82 5.87
N TRP A 318 -37.11 8.55 4.93
CA TRP A 318 -36.03 9.44 4.56
C TRP A 318 -36.52 10.82 4.10
N GLU A 319 -37.44 10.88 3.13
CA GLU A 319 -37.96 12.13 2.58
C GLU A 319 -38.71 12.95 3.64
N GLU A 320 -39.51 12.29 4.47
CA GLU A 320 -40.20 12.92 5.60
C GLU A 320 -39.19 13.49 6.62
N GLY A 321 -38.13 12.75 6.93
CA GLY A 321 -37.03 13.20 7.78
C GLY A 321 -36.30 14.42 7.22
N VAL A 322 -35.93 14.39 5.94
CA VAL A 322 -35.27 15.52 5.25
C VAL A 322 -36.14 16.77 5.28
N LYS A 323 -37.45 16.62 5.04
CA LYS A 323 -38.40 17.74 5.12
C LYS A 323 -38.52 18.31 6.52
N ALA A 324 -38.54 17.47 7.55
CA ALA A 324 -38.58 17.91 8.95
C ALA A 324 -37.27 18.61 9.37
N GLU A 325 -36.12 18.06 8.97
CA GLU A 325 -34.79 18.63 9.23
C GLU A 325 -34.65 20.02 8.61
N HIS A 326 -35.00 20.18 7.33
CA HIS A 326 -34.99 21.48 6.63
C HIS A 326 -35.92 22.51 7.28
N ALA A 327 -36.97 22.07 7.96
CA ALA A 327 -37.89 22.95 8.67
C ALA A 327 -37.47 23.20 10.13
N GLY A 328 -36.29 22.74 10.57
CA GLY A 328 -35.77 22.90 11.92
C GLY A 328 -36.49 22.07 12.98
N ARG A 329 -37.33 21.11 12.58
CA ARG A 329 -38.05 20.20 13.50
C ARG A 329 -37.20 18.95 13.75
N PHE A 330 -36.08 19.15 14.46
CA PHE A 330 -35.05 18.12 14.64
C PHE A 330 -35.53 16.87 15.38
N ASP A 331 -36.43 16.99 16.37
CA ASP A 331 -37.02 15.83 17.05
C ASP A 331 -37.86 14.96 16.10
N GLU A 332 -38.65 15.59 15.22
CA GLU A 332 -39.45 14.89 14.21
C GLU A 332 -38.56 14.21 13.16
N ALA A 333 -37.54 14.93 12.69
CA ALA A 333 -36.55 14.41 11.74
C ALA A 333 -35.81 13.20 12.33
N LEU A 334 -35.34 13.30 13.57
CA LEU A 334 -34.69 12.20 14.30
C LEU A 334 -35.59 10.98 14.40
N GLY A 335 -36.88 11.17 14.70
CA GLY A 335 -37.86 10.08 14.71
C GLY A 335 -37.97 9.38 13.36
N LYS A 336 -38.05 10.15 12.26
CA LYS A 336 -38.15 9.61 10.90
C LYS A 336 -36.89 8.89 10.45
N TYR A 337 -35.72 9.47 10.71
CA TYR A 337 -34.45 8.81 10.39
C TYR A 337 -34.25 7.52 11.20
N ARG A 338 -34.72 7.45 12.45
CA ARG A 338 -34.70 6.19 13.22
C ARG A 338 -35.62 5.11 12.66
N GLU A 339 -36.75 5.46 12.06
CA GLU A 339 -37.57 4.48 11.35
C GLU A 339 -36.89 4.00 10.06
N ALA A 340 -36.24 4.90 9.30
CA ALA A 340 -35.42 4.53 8.15
C ALA A 340 -34.25 3.60 8.56
N GLU A 341 -33.57 3.92 9.67
CA GLU A 341 -32.44 3.14 10.19
C GLU A 341 -32.82 1.69 10.54
N LYS A 342 -34.04 1.45 11.05
CA LYS A 342 -34.53 0.09 11.32
C LYS A 342 -34.67 -0.75 10.05
N ILE A 343 -34.90 -0.13 8.89
CA ILE A 343 -35.04 -0.80 7.61
C ILE A 343 -33.65 -1.02 6.98
N ASP A 344 -32.86 0.04 6.96
CA ASP A 344 -31.47 0.01 6.48
C ASP A 344 -30.61 1.09 7.17
N ALA A 345 -29.65 0.61 7.94
CA ALA A 345 -28.69 1.44 8.67
C ALA A 345 -27.36 1.65 7.92
N SER A 346 -27.16 1.02 6.75
CA SER A 346 -25.87 1.08 6.05
C SER A 346 -25.67 2.35 5.22
N TYR A 347 -26.75 3.10 4.96
CA TYR A 347 -26.70 4.32 4.17
C TYR A 347 -25.97 5.43 4.94
N ALA A 348 -24.76 5.80 4.50
CA ALA A 348 -23.88 6.70 5.26
C ALA A 348 -24.52 8.07 5.54
N GLU A 349 -25.23 8.65 4.57
CA GLU A 349 -25.88 9.96 4.73
C GLU A 349 -26.99 9.93 5.82
N LEU A 350 -27.63 8.78 6.05
CA LEU A 350 -28.60 8.63 7.13
C LEU A 350 -27.95 8.81 8.50
N GLN A 351 -26.81 8.16 8.71
CA GLN A 351 -26.04 8.28 9.94
C GLN A 351 -25.54 9.73 10.15
N TYR A 352 -25.12 10.39 9.06
CA TYR A 352 -24.70 11.79 9.13
C TYR A 352 -25.85 12.73 9.52
N ARG A 353 -27.04 12.52 8.96
CA ARG A 353 -28.23 13.33 9.29
C ARG A 353 -28.78 13.04 10.68
N LEU A 354 -28.69 11.80 11.16
CA LEU A 354 -28.91 11.45 12.57
C LEU A 354 -27.97 12.26 13.47
N GLY A 355 -26.67 12.29 13.17
CA GLY A 355 -25.68 13.09 13.89
C GLY A 355 -25.99 14.59 13.91
N ARG A 356 -26.43 15.15 12.77
CA ARG A 356 -26.86 16.56 12.69
C ARG A 356 -28.07 16.87 13.55
N CYS A 357 -29.09 16.01 13.52
CA CYS A 357 -30.27 16.17 14.36
C CYS A 357 -29.92 16.06 15.86
N LEU A 358 -29.10 15.08 16.23
CA LEU A 358 -28.64 14.89 17.62
C LEU A 358 -27.82 16.08 18.12
N SER A 359 -26.94 16.63 17.29
CA SER A 359 -26.18 17.86 17.62
C SER A 359 -27.11 19.04 17.86
N ALA A 360 -28.09 19.25 16.97
CA ALA A 360 -29.06 20.33 17.09
C ALA A 360 -29.97 20.21 18.34
N LEU A 361 -30.16 18.98 18.84
CA LEU A 361 -30.91 18.68 20.05
C LEU A 361 -30.04 18.68 21.33
N GLY A 362 -28.77 19.07 21.24
CA GLY A 362 -27.87 19.16 22.40
C GLY A 362 -27.43 17.80 22.94
N LYS A 363 -27.28 16.80 22.06
CA LYS A 363 -26.87 15.42 22.40
C LYS A 363 -25.53 15.07 21.75
N PRO A 364 -24.41 15.69 22.17
CA PRO A 364 -23.11 15.58 21.49
C PRO A 364 -22.56 14.15 21.48
N ASP A 365 -22.68 13.39 22.57
CA ASP A 365 -22.18 12.01 22.64
C ASP A 365 -22.89 11.07 21.65
N GLU A 366 -24.23 11.16 21.57
CA GLU A 366 -25.02 10.39 20.58
C GLU A 366 -24.69 10.86 19.16
N ALA A 367 -24.52 12.17 18.95
CA ALA A 367 -24.20 12.75 17.65
C ALA A 367 -22.85 12.28 17.12
N ARG A 368 -21.83 12.27 17.98
CA ARG A 368 -20.48 11.79 17.65
C ARG A 368 -20.51 10.35 17.15
N LEU A 369 -21.19 9.46 17.88
CA LEU A 369 -21.32 8.05 17.46
C LEU A 369 -21.98 7.94 16.08
N ALA A 370 -23.02 8.73 15.81
CA ALA A 370 -23.68 8.76 14.51
C ALA A 370 -22.75 9.29 13.40
N TYR A 371 -21.94 10.31 13.68
CA TYR A 371 -20.95 10.80 12.71
C TYR A 371 -19.80 9.81 12.46
N GLU A 372 -19.31 9.13 13.50
CA GLU A 372 -18.31 8.05 13.35
C GLU A 372 -18.86 6.91 12.49
N LEU A 373 -20.12 6.51 12.70
CA LEU A 373 -20.82 5.54 11.86
C LEU A 373 -21.00 6.04 10.42
N ALA A 374 -21.29 7.33 10.22
CA ALA A 374 -21.41 7.92 8.90
C ALA A 374 -20.08 7.89 8.14
N ARG A 375 -18.96 8.19 8.80
CA ARG A 375 -17.62 8.05 8.23
C ARG A 375 -17.32 6.60 7.89
N ASP A 376 -17.58 5.67 8.80
CA ASP A 376 -17.27 4.25 8.60
C ASP A 376 -18.16 3.60 7.53
N ALA A 377 -19.38 4.10 7.33
CA ALA A 377 -20.31 3.66 6.29
C ALA A 377 -20.09 4.34 4.93
N ASP A 378 -19.28 5.40 4.87
CA ASP A 378 -18.96 6.12 3.65
C ASP A 378 -18.35 5.17 2.63
N VAL A 379 -19.01 4.99 1.49
CA VAL A 379 -18.55 4.02 0.49
C VAL A 379 -17.39 4.56 -0.34
N LEU A 380 -17.09 5.85 -0.23
CA LEU A 380 -15.91 6.50 -0.81
C LEU A 380 -14.94 6.85 0.31
N HIS A 381 -14.11 5.87 0.64
CA HIS A 381 -13.21 5.85 1.80
C HIS A 381 -11.99 6.77 1.65
N PHE A 382 -12.20 8.08 1.74
CA PHE A 382 -11.13 9.10 1.72
C PHE A 382 -10.63 9.51 3.11
N ARG A 383 -11.14 8.86 4.16
CA ARG A 383 -10.90 9.18 5.56
C ARG A 383 -10.47 7.92 6.30
N SER A 384 -9.56 8.05 7.26
CA SER A 384 -9.22 6.94 8.15
C SER A 384 -10.45 6.52 8.97
N ASP A 385 -10.79 5.23 8.91
CA ASP A 385 -11.93 4.64 9.61
C ASP A 385 -11.61 4.21 11.06
N SER A 386 -12.65 3.80 11.81
CA SER A 386 -12.50 3.26 13.17
C SER A 386 -11.61 2.02 13.24
N GLY A 387 -11.56 1.22 12.16
CA GLY A 387 -10.76 0.00 12.08
C GLY A 387 -9.27 0.30 12.10
N ASN A 388 -8.84 1.24 11.26
CA ASN A 388 -7.48 1.76 11.20
C ASN A 388 -7.07 2.38 12.53
N GLU A 389 -7.96 3.17 13.15
CA GLU A 389 -7.72 3.79 14.45
C GLU A 389 -7.46 2.73 15.55
N LYS A 390 -8.29 1.69 15.62
CA LYS A 390 -8.09 0.55 16.53
C LYS A 390 -6.78 -0.18 16.26
N ILE A 391 -6.41 -0.36 14.99
CA ILE A 391 -5.14 -1.00 14.60
C ILE A 391 -3.96 -0.19 15.12
N VAL A 392 -3.95 1.13 14.91
CA VAL A 392 -2.88 2.03 15.39
C VAL A 392 -2.68 1.88 16.90
N ARG A 393 -3.76 2.04 17.69
CA ARG A 393 -3.69 1.91 19.16
C ARG A 393 -3.17 0.53 19.57
N SER A 394 -3.73 -0.53 18.99
CA SER A 394 -3.37 -1.91 19.33
C SER A 394 -1.91 -2.25 18.99
N LEU A 395 -1.35 -1.68 17.92
CA LEU A 395 0.04 -1.94 17.53
C LEU A 395 1.02 -1.19 18.42
N VAL A 396 0.71 0.06 18.79
CA VAL A 396 1.56 0.79 19.75
C VAL A 396 1.55 0.08 21.10
N GLU A 397 0.38 -0.34 21.59
CA GLU A 397 0.27 -1.13 22.82
C GLU A 397 1.03 -2.46 22.73
N LYS A 398 0.89 -3.20 21.63
CA LYS A 398 1.65 -4.44 21.38
C LYS A 398 3.16 -4.20 21.42
N HIS A 399 3.61 -3.06 20.92
CA HIS A 399 5.02 -2.68 20.90
C HIS A 399 5.49 -2.00 22.19
N ALA A 400 4.68 -1.95 23.27
CA ALA A 400 4.93 -1.27 24.54
C ALA A 400 6.41 -1.32 24.96
N ASP A 401 7.13 -0.29 24.56
CA ASP A 401 8.57 -0.12 24.68
C ASP A 401 8.82 1.39 24.82
N PRO A 402 9.80 1.84 25.63
CA PRO A 402 10.07 3.26 25.80
C PRO A 402 10.39 4.01 24.50
N GLY A 403 10.82 3.30 23.45
CA GLY A 403 11.09 3.84 22.12
C GLY A 403 9.88 3.94 21.20
N VAL A 404 8.70 3.44 21.58
CA VAL A 404 7.46 3.51 20.76
C VAL A 404 6.34 4.20 21.52
N GLY A 405 5.81 5.29 21.00
CA GLY A 405 4.75 6.07 21.63
C GLY A 405 3.54 6.30 20.74
N LEU A 406 2.38 6.47 21.37
CA LEU A 406 1.12 6.84 20.73
C LEU A 406 0.96 8.36 20.83
N MET A 407 0.77 9.02 19.70
CA MET A 407 0.24 10.37 19.64
C MET A 407 -1.24 10.27 19.26
N ASP A 408 -2.14 10.19 20.24
CA ASP A 408 -3.57 10.02 19.94
C ASP A 408 -4.21 11.35 19.49
N ALA A 409 -3.98 11.74 18.24
CA ALA A 409 -4.51 12.99 17.69
C ALA A 409 -6.04 13.04 17.72
N VAL A 410 -6.71 11.91 17.48
CA VAL A 410 -8.18 11.79 17.58
C VAL A 410 -8.63 12.16 18.99
N ASP A 411 -8.13 11.46 20.02
CA ASP A 411 -8.56 11.73 21.40
C ASP A 411 -8.18 13.15 21.85
N ARG A 412 -6.99 13.63 21.49
CA ARG A 412 -6.52 14.98 21.86
C ARG A 412 -7.33 16.10 21.24
N LEU A 413 -7.78 15.94 20.00
CA LEU A 413 -8.62 16.95 19.35
C LEU A 413 -10.05 16.90 19.88
N ASN A 414 -10.59 15.70 20.15
CA ASN A 414 -11.90 15.54 20.76
C ASN A 414 -11.96 16.17 22.17
N GLU A 415 -10.92 15.97 23.00
CA GLU A 415 -10.80 16.61 24.33
C GLU A 415 -10.86 18.16 24.29
N ARG A 416 -10.53 18.76 23.13
CA ARG A 416 -10.44 20.21 22.95
C ARG A 416 -11.53 20.79 22.06
N SER A 417 -12.39 19.93 21.51
CA SER A 417 -13.52 20.33 20.69
C SER A 417 -14.69 20.72 21.60
N GLU A 418 -15.35 21.85 21.32
CA GLU A 418 -16.52 22.29 22.08
C GLU A 418 -17.70 21.32 21.92
N ASP A 419 -17.75 20.59 20.81
CA ASP A 419 -18.82 19.67 20.45
C ASP A 419 -18.47 18.18 20.71
N GLY A 420 -17.29 17.93 21.31
CA GLY A 420 -16.69 16.59 21.42
C GLY A 420 -16.11 16.08 20.12
#